data_AF-A0A7K4LM04-F1
#
_entry.id   AF-A0A7K4LM04-F1
#
_cell.length_a   1.000
_cell.length_b   1.000
_cell.length_c   1.000
_cell.angle_alpha   90.00
_cell.angle_beta   90.00
_cell.angle_gamma   90.00
#
_symmetry.space_group_name_H-M   'P 1'
#
loop_
_entity.id
_entity.type
_entity.pdbx_description
1 polymer ?
#
loop_
_entity_poly.entity_id
_entity_poly.type
_entity_poly.pdbx_seq_one_letter_code
_entity_poly.pdbx_strand_id
1 'polypeptide(L)'
;LEVKVVTTERAKHFYDVQEIPVTLYSDEDEWQLWKSRSDPVLHIELRRWADLMVVAPLDANTLAKLANGICDNLLTCVVRAWDLSKPLLFCPAMNTAMYEHPLTAQHMERLKGFGYTEVPCVVKKLVCGDEGQSFCLASDSFSAQMLPLQERDVPFLA
;
A
#
# COMPACT_ATOMS: atom_id res chain seq x y z
N LEU A 1 0.40 16.31 -9.18
CA LEU A 1 0.10 15.03 -8.48
C LEU A 1 -0.73 15.31 -7.24
N GLU A 2 -2.01 14.93 -7.28
CA GLU A 2 -2.87 14.93 -6.11
C GLU A 2 -2.67 13.59 -5.36
N VAL A 3 -2.39 13.63 -4.06
CA VAL A 3 -2.07 12.44 -3.27
C VAL A 3 -3.05 12.34 -2.10
N LYS A 4 -3.60 11.15 -1.90
CA LYS A 4 -4.33 10.75 -0.70
C LYS A 4 -3.60 9.59 -0.06
N VAL A 5 -3.54 9.56 1.26
CA VAL A 5 -2.89 8.49 2.03
C VAL A 5 -3.95 7.67 2.73
N VAL A 6 -3.84 6.34 2.68
CA VAL A 6 -4.60 5.43 3.53
C VAL A 6 -3.64 4.77 4.50
N THR A 7 -3.84 5.00 5.79
CA THR A 7 -3.04 4.36 6.83
C THR A 7 -3.82 3.26 7.53
N THR A 8 -3.14 2.17 7.86
CA THR A 8 -3.65 1.21 8.83
C THR A 8 -3.41 1.72 10.26
N GLU A 9 -4.19 1.24 11.23
CA GLU A 9 -3.96 1.58 12.64
C GLU A 9 -2.56 1.18 13.13
N ARG A 10 -1.96 0.13 12.56
CA ARG A 10 -0.62 -0.32 12.95
C ARG A 10 0.48 0.55 12.36
N ALA A 11 0.28 1.11 11.17
CA ALA A 11 1.25 2.01 10.55
C ALA A 11 1.46 3.30 11.38
N LYS A 12 0.41 3.80 12.06
CA LYS A 12 0.47 4.99 12.94
C LYS A 12 1.49 4.89 14.09
N HIS A 13 2.04 3.71 14.39
CA HIS A 13 3.12 3.54 15.36
C HIS A 13 4.51 3.92 14.83
N PHE A 14 4.67 4.10 13.52
CA PHE A 14 5.98 4.25 12.87
C PHE A 14 6.25 5.65 12.32
N TYR A 15 5.27 6.55 12.38
CA TYR A 15 5.39 7.94 11.93
C TYR A 15 4.41 8.82 12.70
N ASP A 16 4.65 10.14 12.71
CA ASP A 16 3.69 11.10 13.23
C ASP A 16 2.69 11.52 12.14
N VAL A 17 1.41 11.25 12.39
CA VAL A 17 0.30 11.59 11.47
C VAL A 17 0.24 13.10 11.20
N GLN A 18 0.64 13.93 12.17
CA GLN A 18 0.61 15.39 12.03
C GLN A 18 1.67 15.92 11.05
N GLU A 19 2.73 15.14 10.79
CA GLU A 19 3.80 15.52 9.88
C GLU A 19 3.48 15.21 8.40
N ILE A 20 2.35 14.56 8.12
CA ILE A 20 1.93 14.19 6.76
C ILE A 20 1.12 15.35 6.14
N PRO A 21 1.64 16.08 5.14
CA PRO A 21 1.02 17.30 4.62
C PRO A 21 -0.08 17.04 3.57
N VAL A 22 -0.63 15.84 3.52
CA VAL A 22 -1.65 15.41 2.54
C VAL A 22 -2.86 14.81 3.24
N THR A 23 -4.00 14.74 2.56
CA THR A 23 -5.20 14.15 3.13
C THR A 23 -4.96 12.68 3.46
N LEU A 24 -5.17 12.34 4.72
CA LEU A 24 -4.95 11.02 5.27
C LEU A 24 -6.27 10.44 5.74
N TYR A 25 -6.52 9.19 5.36
CA TYR A 25 -7.68 8.40 5.74
C TYR A 25 -7.23 7.18 6.54
N SER A 26 -8.06 6.80 7.50
CA SER A 26 -7.90 5.66 8.39
C SER A 26 -9.19 4.85 8.45
N ASP A 27 -9.17 3.74 9.16
CA ASP A 27 -10.34 2.87 9.31
C ASP A 27 -11.53 3.60 9.95
N GLU A 28 -11.28 4.61 10.78
CA GLU A 28 -12.33 5.40 11.42
C GLU A 28 -13.11 6.27 10.42
N ASP A 29 -12.42 6.79 9.39
CA ASP A 29 -13.02 7.67 8.39
C ASP A 29 -14.09 6.96 7.54
N GLU A 30 -13.94 5.64 7.36
CA GLU A 30 -14.91 4.83 6.65
C GLU A 30 -16.30 4.87 7.32
N TRP A 31 -16.32 4.80 8.64
CA TRP A 31 -17.56 4.80 9.42
C TRP A 31 -18.06 6.20 9.75
N GLN A 32 -17.16 7.19 9.83
CA GLN A 32 -17.57 8.59 10.04
C GLN A 32 -18.33 9.15 8.84
N LEU A 33 -18.00 8.71 7.62
CA LEU A 33 -18.64 9.13 6.38
C LEU A 33 -19.93 8.37 6.07
N TRP A 34 -20.07 7.13 6.56
CA TRP A 34 -21.22 6.28 6.29
C TRP A 34 -22.21 6.26 7.47
N LYS A 35 -23.22 7.13 7.45
CA LYS A 35 -24.27 7.22 8.49
C LYS A 35 -25.62 6.70 8.02
N SER A 36 -25.84 6.66 6.71
CA SER A 36 -27.06 6.21 6.06
C SER A 36 -26.75 5.33 4.84
N ARG A 37 -27.71 4.52 4.40
CA ARG A 37 -27.53 3.61 3.25
C ARG A 37 -27.24 4.32 1.93
N SER A 38 -27.57 5.62 1.84
CA SER A 38 -27.31 6.44 0.65
C SER A 38 -25.96 7.15 0.70
N ASP A 39 -25.25 7.10 1.82
CA ASP A 39 -23.98 7.80 1.98
C ASP A 39 -22.88 7.10 1.16
N PRO A 40 -21.90 7.87 0.67
CA PRO A 40 -20.78 7.30 -0.06
C PRO A 40 -19.98 6.33 0.83
N VAL A 41 -19.53 5.23 0.23
CA VAL A 41 -18.68 4.25 0.88
C VAL A 41 -17.22 4.58 0.57
N LEU A 42 -16.44 4.96 1.59
CA LEU A 42 -15.13 5.58 1.42
C LEU A 42 -14.18 4.74 0.55
N HIS A 43 -14.05 3.43 0.80
CA HIS A 43 -13.13 2.59 0.01
C HIS A 43 -13.50 2.52 -1.49
N ILE A 44 -14.79 2.62 -1.82
CA ILE A 44 -15.26 2.67 -3.20
C ILE A 44 -14.92 4.01 -3.84
N GLU A 45 -15.10 5.11 -3.10
CA GLU A 45 -14.78 6.45 -3.59
C GLU A 45 -13.27 6.63 -3.81
N LEU A 46 -12.43 6.12 -2.91
CA LEU A 46 -10.97 6.13 -3.07
C LEU A 46 -10.53 5.33 -4.31
N ARG A 47 -11.10 4.14 -4.52
CA ARG A 47 -10.84 3.32 -5.72
C ARG A 47 -11.30 3.98 -7.01
N ARG A 48 -12.40 4.74 -6.99
CA ARG A 48 -12.87 5.51 -8.15
C ARG A 48 -11.95 6.68 -8.46
N TRP A 49 -11.55 7.41 -7.43
CA TRP A 49 -10.71 8.61 -7.52
C TRP A 49 -9.28 8.30 -7.96
N ALA A 50 -8.65 7.24 -7.45
CA ALA A 50 -7.24 6.94 -7.72
C ALA A 50 -7.04 6.32 -9.11
N ASP A 51 -6.08 6.81 -9.89
CA ASP A 51 -5.65 6.19 -11.15
C ASP A 51 -4.50 5.19 -10.97
N LEU A 52 -3.86 5.25 -9.80
CA LEU A 52 -2.72 4.44 -9.39
C LEU A 52 -2.79 4.23 -7.88
N MET A 53 -2.42 3.03 -7.44
CA MET A 53 -2.17 2.73 -6.03
C MET A 53 -0.72 2.29 -5.84
N VAL A 54 -0.09 2.72 -4.74
CA VAL A 54 1.13 2.13 -4.19
C VAL A 54 0.84 1.71 -2.78
N VAL A 55 1.32 0.54 -2.38
CA VAL A 55 1.35 0.12 -0.97
C VAL A 55 2.80 0.07 -0.51
N ALA A 56 3.23 1.08 0.24
CA ALA A 56 4.62 1.22 0.67
C ALA A 56 4.74 1.88 2.05
N PRO A 57 5.25 1.17 3.08
CA PRO A 57 5.65 -0.23 3.06
C PRO A 57 4.45 -1.21 3.02
N LEU A 58 4.62 -2.33 2.34
CA LEU A 58 3.74 -3.51 2.46
C LEU A 58 4.33 -4.47 3.50
N ASP A 59 3.77 -4.48 4.70
CA ASP A 59 4.14 -5.45 5.74
C ASP A 59 3.66 -6.88 5.38
N ALA A 60 4.23 -7.89 6.04
CA ALA A 60 3.91 -9.29 5.77
C ALA A 60 2.45 -9.67 6.08
N ASN A 61 1.83 -8.98 7.05
CA ASN A 61 0.46 -9.26 7.48
C ASN A 61 -0.55 -8.79 6.42
N THR A 62 -0.39 -7.56 5.95
CA THR A 62 -1.17 -6.99 4.85
C THR A 62 -0.91 -7.77 3.57
N LEU A 63 0.35 -8.14 3.27
CA LEU A 63 0.66 -9.03 2.14
C LEU A 63 -0.15 -10.34 2.21
N ALA A 64 -0.18 -10.99 3.37
CA ALA A 64 -0.95 -12.23 3.55
C ALA A 64 -2.45 -11.99 3.40
N LYS A 65 -2.99 -10.89 3.92
CA LYS A 65 -4.41 -10.52 3.76
C LYS A 65 -4.78 -10.33 2.30
N LEU A 66 -3.98 -9.54 1.55
CA LEU A 66 -4.21 -9.29 0.14
C LEU A 66 -4.13 -10.58 -0.69
N ALA A 67 -3.13 -11.43 -0.44
CA ALA A 67 -2.94 -12.69 -1.15
C ALA A 67 -4.04 -13.74 -0.88
N ASN A 68 -4.83 -13.57 0.18
CA ASN A 68 -5.93 -14.46 0.55
C ASN A 68 -7.31 -13.79 0.47
N GLY A 69 -7.38 -12.55 -0.03
CA GLY A 69 -8.63 -11.82 -0.24
C GLY A 69 -9.33 -11.33 1.03
N ILE A 70 -8.61 -11.16 2.14
CA ILE A 70 -9.13 -10.57 3.37
C ILE A 70 -9.24 -9.05 3.20
N CYS A 71 -10.42 -8.50 3.50
CA CYS A 71 -10.74 -7.07 3.46
C CYS A 71 -11.40 -6.63 4.76
N ASP A 72 -10.57 -6.38 5.79
CA ASP A 72 -11.01 -6.13 7.17
C ASP A 72 -10.61 -4.75 7.70
N ASN A 73 -10.05 -3.90 6.84
CA ASN A 73 -9.69 -2.51 7.11
C ASN A 73 -9.76 -1.68 5.82
N LEU A 74 -9.66 -0.35 5.92
CA LEU A 74 -9.87 0.55 4.79
C LEU A 74 -8.93 0.21 3.62
N LEU A 75 -7.64 0.04 3.87
CA LEU A 75 -6.64 -0.31 2.85
C LEU A 75 -7.00 -1.60 2.11
N THR A 76 -7.25 -2.68 2.85
CA THR A 76 -7.54 -3.99 2.26
C THR A 76 -8.88 -4.01 1.54
N CYS A 77 -9.87 -3.23 1.98
CA CYS A 77 -11.13 -3.01 1.27
C CYS A 77 -10.91 -2.30 -0.07
N VAL A 78 -10.09 -1.24 -0.11
CA VAL A 78 -9.76 -0.54 -1.37
C VAL A 78 -9.07 -1.49 -2.35
N VAL A 79 -8.05 -2.23 -1.90
CA VAL A 79 -7.34 -3.20 -2.75
C VAL A 79 -8.27 -4.30 -3.25
N ARG A 80 -9.15 -4.82 -2.39
CA ARG A 80 -10.11 -5.88 -2.76
C ARG A 80 -11.09 -5.44 -3.84
N ALA A 81 -11.44 -4.16 -3.85
CA ALA A 81 -12.31 -3.53 -4.84
C ALA A 81 -11.55 -2.94 -6.04
N TRP A 82 -10.22 -3.07 -6.09
CA TRP A 82 -9.36 -2.39 -7.07
C TRP A 82 -9.70 -2.74 -8.52
N ASP A 83 -9.49 -1.76 -9.40
CA ASP A 83 -9.61 -1.96 -10.84
C ASP A 83 -8.32 -2.60 -11.37
N LEU A 84 -8.36 -3.84 -11.85
CA LEU A 84 -7.16 -4.49 -12.38
C LEU A 84 -6.64 -3.86 -13.68
N SER A 85 -7.40 -2.96 -14.31
CA SER A 85 -6.89 -2.13 -15.42
C SER A 85 -6.01 -0.96 -14.95
N LYS A 86 -6.08 -0.59 -13.67
CA LYS A 86 -5.28 0.48 -13.05
C LYS A 86 -4.03 -0.11 -12.38
N PRO A 87 -2.85 0.52 -12.52
CA PRO A 87 -1.64 0.04 -11.89
C PRO A 87 -1.76 0.02 -10.35
N LEU A 88 -1.31 -1.08 -9.76
CA LEU A 88 -1.08 -1.22 -8.32
C LEU A 88 0.35 -1.67 -8.12
N LEU A 89 1.14 -0.85 -7.44
CA LEU A 89 2.51 -1.16 -7.05
C LEU A 89 2.55 -1.55 -5.57
N PHE A 90 3.44 -2.47 -5.19
CA PHE A 90 3.64 -2.80 -3.79
C PHE A 90 5.12 -2.94 -3.45
N CYS A 91 5.48 -2.50 -2.25
CA CYS A 91 6.86 -2.43 -1.77
C CYS A 91 7.01 -3.25 -0.49
N PRO A 92 7.33 -4.55 -0.55
CA PRO A 92 7.46 -5.40 0.64
C PRO A 92 8.54 -4.86 1.60
N ALA A 93 8.20 -4.70 2.87
CA ALA A 93 9.17 -4.33 3.91
C ALA A 93 8.91 -5.12 5.19
N MET A 94 9.88 -5.96 5.56
CA MET A 94 9.79 -6.82 6.73
C MET A 94 11.18 -7.29 7.17
N ASN A 95 11.26 -7.92 8.34
CA ASN A 95 12.50 -8.58 8.76
C ASN A 95 12.89 -9.69 7.76
N THR A 96 14.19 -9.95 7.63
CA THR A 96 14.78 -10.95 6.71
C THR A 96 14.18 -12.34 6.87
N ALA A 97 14.01 -12.81 8.11
CA ALA A 97 13.43 -14.12 8.37
C ALA A 97 11.96 -14.20 7.90
N MET A 98 11.23 -13.08 7.93
CA MET A 98 9.88 -13.00 7.36
C MET A 98 9.92 -12.95 5.84
N TYR A 99 10.87 -12.22 5.26
CA TYR A 99 11.03 -12.11 3.81
C TYR A 99 11.38 -13.45 3.17
N GLU A 100 12.34 -14.17 3.76
CA GLU A 100 12.79 -15.50 3.32
C GLU A 100 11.78 -16.61 3.63
N HIS A 101 10.73 -16.32 4.41
CA HIS A 101 9.71 -17.31 4.72
C HIS A 101 8.96 -17.76 3.44
N PRO A 102 8.74 -19.06 3.21
CA PRO A 102 8.11 -19.56 1.99
C PRO A 102 6.72 -18.96 1.69
N LEU A 103 5.95 -18.62 2.74
CA LEU A 103 4.67 -17.95 2.59
C LEU A 103 4.79 -16.57 1.93
N THR A 104 5.85 -15.82 2.23
CA THR A 104 6.07 -14.49 1.66
C THR A 104 6.26 -14.58 0.15
N ALA A 105 7.12 -15.49 -0.31
CA ALA A 105 7.30 -15.76 -1.74
C ALA A 105 5.97 -16.17 -2.40
N GLN A 106 5.21 -17.09 -1.80
CA GLN A 106 3.91 -17.52 -2.33
C GLN A 106 2.89 -16.37 -2.41
N HIS A 107 2.83 -15.52 -1.40
CA HIS A 107 1.92 -14.38 -1.39
C HIS A 107 2.33 -13.32 -2.43
N MET A 108 3.63 -13.02 -2.56
CA MET A 108 4.12 -12.09 -3.59
C MET A 108 3.82 -12.60 -5.00
N GLU A 109 4.01 -13.89 -5.27
CA GLU A 109 3.65 -14.49 -6.56
C GLU A 109 2.14 -14.40 -6.84
N ARG A 110 1.28 -14.57 -5.84
CA ARG A 110 -0.17 -14.38 -6.01
C ARG A 110 -0.53 -12.93 -6.38
N LEU A 111 0.05 -11.95 -5.69
CA LEU A 111 -0.17 -10.53 -6.00
C LEU A 111 0.29 -10.21 -7.43
N LYS A 112 1.47 -10.70 -7.84
CA LYS A 112 1.95 -10.57 -9.22
C LYS A 112 1.02 -11.26 -10.23
N GLY A 113 0.46 -12.41 -9.87
CA GLY A 113 -0.57 -13.12 -10.65
C GLY A 113 -1.87 -12.32 -10.84
N PHE A 114 -2.18 -11.36 -9.97
CA PHE A 114 -3.31 -10.43 -10.13
C PHE A 114 -2.98 -9.25 -11.06
N GLY A 115 -1.73 -9.12 -11.52
CA GLY A 115 -1.26 -7.99 -12.32
C GLY A 115 -0.65 -6.85 -11.50
N TYR A 116 -0.46 -7.04 -10.20
CA TYR A 116 0.22 -6.05 -9.36
C TYR A 116 1.73 -6.09 -9.59
N THR A 117 2.39 -4.94 -9.47
CA THR A 117 3.82 -4.82 -9.72
C THR A 117 4.59 -4.70 -8.42
N GLU A 118 5.50 -5.65 -8.20
CA GLU A 118 6.45 -5.59 -7.09
C GLU A 118 7.50 -4.51 -7.36
N VAL A 119 7.70 -3.60 -6.41
CA VAL A 119 8.84 -2.69 -6.38
C VAL A 119 9.81 -3.17 -5.31
N PRO A 120 11.00 -3.64 -5.68
CA PRO A 120 11.96 -4.16 -4.71
C PRO A 120 12.46 -3.03 -3.80
N CYS A 121 12.44 -3.26 -2.49
CA CYS A 121 13.05 -2.33 -1.53
C CYS A 121 14.56 -2.55 -1.43
N VAL A 122 15.30 -1.51 -1.06
CA VAL A 122 16.76 -1.54 -0.98
C VAL A 122 17.19 -2.27 0.29
N VAL A 123 18.09 -3.25 0.17
CA VAL A 123 18.69 -3.94 1.32
C VAL A 123 19.49 -2.92 2.14
N LYS A 124 19.16 -2.79 3.44
CA LYS A 124 19.94 -1.99 4.39
C LYS A 124 20.10 -2.78 5.69
N LYS A 125 21.17 -2.51 6.44
CA LYS A 125 21.35 -3.08 7.79
C LYS A 125 20.18 -2.69 8.69
N LEU A 126 19.50 -3.68 9.27
CA LEU A 126 18.39 -3.49 10.21
C LEU A 126 18.90 -3.01 11.57
N VAL A 127 18.01 -2.37 12.33
CA VAL A 127 18.26 -1.92 13.72
C VAL A 127 18.62 -3.10 14.65
N CYS A 128 18.23 -4.34 14.31
CA CYS A 128 18.56 -5.54 15.07
C CYS A 128 19.97 -6.10 14.83
N GLY A 129 20.74 -5.53 13.88
CA GLY A 129 22.09 -6.00 13.53
C GLY A 129 22.15 -6.96 12.33
N ASP A 130 21.01 -7.51 11.90
CA ASP A 130 20.89 -8.37 10.71
C ASP A 130 20.82 -7.55 9.40
N GLU A 131 21.19 -8.15 8.27
CA GLU A 131 20.94 -7.57 6.94
C GLU A 131 19.48 -7.80 6.57
N GLY A 132 18.69 -6.73 6.36
CA GLY A 132 17.28 -6.85 5.99
C GLY A 132 16.88 -6.06 4.76
N GLN A 133 15.90 -6.62 4.03
CA GLN A 133 15.17 -5.91 3.00
C GLN A 133 14.05 -5.11 3.64
N SER A 134 14.42 -3.98 4.23
CA SER A 134 13.53 -3.26 5.13
C SER A 134 13.47 -1.76 4.84
N PHE A 135 14.16 -1.29 3.80
CA PHE A 135 14.15 0.13 3.49
C PHE A 135 13.70 0.38 2.05
N CYS A 136 12.45 0.79 1.91
CA CYS A 136 11.95 1.38 0.69
C CYS A 136 12.43 2.84 0.68
N LEU A 137 13.71 3.04 0.34
CA LEU A 137 14.12 4.36 -0.14
C LEU A 137 13.47 4.51 -1.51
N ALA A 138 13.15 5.75 -1.87
CA ALA A 138 13.05 6.15 -3.27
C ALA A 138 14.31 5.65 -3.99
N SER A 139 14.24 4.44 -4.53
CA SER A 139 15.24 3.94 -5.45
C SER A 139 14.98 4.68 -6.75
N ASP A 140 16.03 4.89 -7.53
CA ASP A 140 15.89 5.35 -8.91
C ASP A 140 14.87 4.48 -9.67
N SER A 141 14.64 3.23 -9.25
CA SER A 141 13.60 2.33 -9.75
C SER A 141 12.17 2.74 -9.36
N PHE A 142 11.89 3.14 -8.12
CA PHE A 142 10.55 3.64 -7.74
C PHE A 142 10.27 4.96 -8.45
N SER A 143 11.23 5.88 -8.47
CA SER A 143 11.12 7.13 -9.22
C SER A 143 10.98 6.88 -10.73
N ALA A 144 11.71 5.93 -11.33
CA ALA A 144 11.60 5.57 -12.75
C ALA A 144 10.28 4.90 -13.11
N GLN A 145 9.71 4.10 -12.23
CA GLN A 145 8.37 3.52 -12.45
C GLN A 145 7.26 4.55 -12.21
N MET A 146 7.49 5.52 -11.33
CA MET A 146 6.58 6.65 -11.13
C MET A 146 6.69 7.73 -12.21
N LEU A 147 7.86 7.93 -12.82
CA LEU A 147 8.13 8.97 -13.83
C LEU A 147 7.09 9.05 -14.97
N PRO A 148 6.69 7.94 -15.64
CA PRO A 148 5.66 7.97 -16.67
C PRO A 148 4.26 8.37 -16.17
N LEU A 149 4.03 8.22 -14.87
CA LEU A 149 2.77 8.53 -14.18
C LEU A 149 2.80 9.97 -13.62
N GLN A 150 3.97 10.45 -13.17
CA GLN A 150 4.17 11.83 -12.73
C GLN A 150 3.99 12.84 -13.88
N GLU A 151 4.34 12.47 -15.11
CA GLU A 151 4.14 13.32 -16.31
C GLU A 151 2.67 13.53 -16.70
N ARG A 152 1.71 12.82 -16.06
CA ARG A 152 0.29 12.84 -16.40
C ARG A 152 -0.63 13.51 -15.38
N ASP A 153 -0.08 14.11 -14.32
CA ASP A 153 -0.85 14.80 -13.26
C ASP A 153 -2.00 13.95 -12.66
N VAL A 154 -1.74 12.64 -12.49
CA VAL A 154 -2.76 11.68 -12.05
C VAL A 154 -2.93 11.61 -10.53
N PRO A 155 -4.16 11.42 -10.01
CA PRO A 155 -4.43 11.16 -8.60
C PRO A 155 -3.86 9.81 -8.13
N PHE A 156 -3.23 9.81 -6.95
CA PHE A 156 -2.46 8.70 -6.40
C PHE A 156 -2.84 8.35 -4.95
N LEU A 157 -2.97 7.05 -4.66
CA LEU A 157 -3.22 6.52 -3.32
C LEU A 157 -2.00 5.78 -2.78
N ALA A 158 -1.51 6.20 -1.61
CA ALA A 158 -0.38 5.60 -0.90
C ALA A 158 -0.80 4.96 0.43
#